data_AF-A0A6L9ZB42-F1
#
_entry.id   AF-A0A6L9ZB42-F1
#
_cell.length_a   1.000
_cell.length_b   1.000
_cell.length_c   1.000
_cell.angle_alpha   90.00
_cell.angle_beta   90.00
_cell.angle_gamma   90.00
#
_symmetry.space_group_name_H-M   'P 1'
#
loop_
_entity.id
_entity.type
_entity.pdbx_description
1 polymer ?
#
loop_
_entity_poly.entity_id
_entity_poly.type
_entity_poly.pdbx_seq_one_letter_code
_entity_poly.pdbx_strand_id
1 'polypeptide(L)'
;MPQQSDILILKQQEIESLLNKQENKIMDVVQQAYELHSQEKSVLPHSSFLTFPDNLSNRIIALPAYLGEPFNVAGIKWIASFPANIERDIPRASAVLILNSMETGHPLSIMESSIISAKRTAASAALAAKNL
;
A
#
# COMPACT_ATOMS: atom_id res chain seq x y z
N MET A 1 -12.59 28.42 12.19
CA MET A 1 -13.01 27.89 10.87
C MET A 1 -12.26 26.58 10.68
N PRO A 2 -12.90 25.42 10.49
CA PRO A 2 -12.13 24.22 10.15
C PRO A 2 -11.47 24.48 8.79
N GLN A 3 -10.14 24.33 8.74
CA GLN A 3 -9.36 24.50 7.52
C GLN A 3 -9.79 23.40 6.55
N GLN A 4 -10.29 23.80 5.38
CA GLN A 4 -10.66 22.89 4.31
C GLN A 4 -9.40 22.08 3.96
N SER A 5 -9.39 20.82 4.39
CA SER A 5 -8.24 19.93 4.22
C SER A 5 -8.40 19.27 2.87
N ASP A 6 -7.80 19.85 1.83
CA ASP A 6 -7.83 19.26 0.49
C ASP A 6 -7.11 17.90 0.51
N ILE A 7 -7.80 16.87 0.04
CA ILE A 7 -7.23 15.52 -0.08
C ILE A 7 -6.29 15.52 -1.29
N LEU A 8 -5.03 15.13 -1.08
CA LEU A 8 -4.07 14.99 -2.17
C LEU A 8 -4.37 13.73 -3.00
N ILE A 9 -4.58 13.89 -4.31
CA ILE A 9 -4.74 12.76 -5.22
C ILE A 9 -3.45 12.58 -6.02
N LEU A 10 -2.81 11.42 -5.90
CA LEU A 10 -1.61 11.07 -6.66
C LEU A 10 -1.93 9.99 -7.70
N LYS A 11 -1.71 10.34 -8.97
CA LYS A 11 -1.92 9.46 -10.13
C LYS A 11 -0.69 8.58 -10.36
N GLN A 12 -0.89 7.54 -11.18
CA GLN A 12 0.17 6.58 -11.53
C GLN A 12 1.48 7.24 -11.95
N GLN A 13 1.44 8.22 -12.87
CA GLN A 13 2.64 8.88 -13.39
C GLN A 13 3.42 9.66 -12.31
N GLU A 14 2.72 10.25 -11.34
CA GLU A 14 3.34 10.96 -10.23
C GLU A 14 4.04 9.97 -9.30
N ILE A 15 3.40 8.84 -9.01
CA ILE A 15 3.97 7.75 -8.21
C ILE A 15 5.17 7.10 -8.93
N GLU A 16 5.08 6.86 -10.24
CA GLU A 16 6.19 6.35 -11.06
C GLU A 16 7.40 7.28 -10.97
N SER A 17 7.17 8.58 -11.17
CA SER A 17 8.22 9.60 -11.11
C SER A 17 8.88 9.63 -9.73
N LEU A 18 8.09 9.62 -8.65
CA LEU A 18 8.58 9.66 -7.27
C LEU A 18 9.39 8.41 -6.89
N LEU A 19 9.04 7.24 -7.42
CA LEU A 19 9.68 5.97 -7.08
C LEU A 19 10.77 5.54 -8.07
N ASN A 20 11.02 6.32 -9.11
CA ASN A 20 12.04 6.04 -10.11
C ASN A 20 13.43 6.10 -9.47
N LYS A 21 14.23 5.05 -9.64
CA LYS A 21 15.60 4.92 -9.09
C LYS A 21 15.68 5.04 -7.56
N GLN A 22 14.62 4.68 -6.83
CA GLN A 22 14.55 4.73 -5.36
C GLN A 22 14.69 3.36 -4.70
N GLU A 23 15.23 2.35 -5.40
CA GLU A 23 15.24 0.95 -4.94
C GLU A 23 15.84 0.79 -3.54
N ASN A 24 17.00 1.41 -3.27
CA ASN A 24 17.65 1.35 -1.96
C ASN A 24 16.77 1.96 -0.87
N LYS A 25 16.22 3.17 -1.10
CA LYS A 25 15.35 3.84 -0.14
C LYS A 25 14.08 3.02 0.14
N ILE A 26 13.54 2.36 -0.88
CA ILE A 26 12.37 1.48 -0.72
C ILE A 26 12.74 0.26 0.13
N MET A 27 13.89 -0.37 -0.10
CA MET A 27 14.37 -1.46 0.77
C MET A 27 14.54 -0.98 2.21
N ASP A 28 15.19 0.18 2.43
CA ASP A 28 15.41 0.71 3.78
C ASP A 28 14.09 0.96 4.52
N VAL A 29 13.08 1.51 3.85
CA VAL A 29 11.74 1.74 4.44
C VAL A 29 11.02 0.42 4.72
N VAL A 30 11.11 -0.57 3.82
CA VAL A 30 10.51 -1.88 4.05
C VAL A 30 11.18 -2.60 5.22
N GLN A 31 12.51 -2.52 5.33
CA GLN A 31 13.25 -3.06 6.46
C GLN A 31 12.82 -2.41 7.78
N GLN A 32 12.78 -1.08 7.85
CA GLN A 32 12.31 -0.35 9.03
C GLN A 32 10.88 -0.74 9.42
N ALA A 33 9.99 -0.96 8.45
CA ALA A 33 8.63 -1.41 8.73
C ALA A 33 8.61 -2.82 9.38
N TYR A 34 9.46 -3.74 8.93
CA TYR A 34 9.60 -5.05 9.58
C TYR A 34 10.18 -4.95 10.98
N GLU A 35 11.20 -4.12 11.18
CA GLU A 35 11.82 -3.90 12.49
C GLU A 35 10.82 -3.31 13.48
N LEU A 36 10.07 -2.28 13.09
CA LEU A 36 9.00 -1.71 13.91
C LEU A 36 7.89 -2.73 14.20
N HIS A 37 7.54 -3.57 13.24
CA HIS A 37 6.57 -4.64 13.47
C HIS A 37 7.07 -5.65 14.51
N SER A 38 8.35 -6.04 14.44
CA SER A 38 8.97 -6.94 15.43
C SER A 38 9.02 -6.36 16.84
N GLN A 39 8.97 -5.03 16.96
CA GLN A 39 8.91 -4.29 18.22
C GLN A 39 7.46 -4.01 18.68
N GLU A 40 6.46 -4.61 18.05
CA GLU A 40 5.03 -4.38 18.33
C GLU A 40 4.58 -2.92 18.10
N LYS A 41 5.34 -2.14 17.33
CA LYS A 41 5.04 -0.73 16.99
C LYS A 41 4.22 -0.57 15.71
N SER A 42 3.39 -1.57 15.41
CA SER A 42 2.49 -1.53 14.26
C SER A 42 1.23 -2.31 14.57
N VAL A 43 0.14 -1.99 13.87
CA VAL A 43 -1.12 -2.73 13.96
C VAL A 43 -1.50 -3.19 12.57
N LEU A 44 -1.68 -4.51 12.41
CA LEU A 44 -2.05 -5.16 11.17
C LEU A 44 -3.30 -6.04 11.41
N PRO A 45 -4.52 -5.49 11.27
CA PRO A 45 -5.73 -6.28 11.37
C PRO A 45 -5.80 -7.38 10.30
N HIS A 46 -6.69 -8.34 10.49
CA HIS A 46 -6.96 -9.35 9.47
C HIS A 46 -7.40 -8.69 8.15
N SER A 47 -6.89 -9.22 7.05
CA SER A 47 -7.29 -8.78 5.71
C SER A 47 -8.77 -9.10 5.46
N SER A 48 -9.52 -8.11 4.98
CA SER A 48 -10.92 -8.30 4.61
C SER A 48 -11.04 -8.55 3.12
N PHE A 49 -11.53 -9.72 2.75
CA PHE A 49 -11.72 -10.14 1.37
C PHE A 49 -13.15 -9.89 0.91
N LEU A 50 -13.32 -8.99 -0.05
CA LEU A 50 -14.54 -8.86 -0.84
C LEU A 50 -14.47 -9.87 -1.98
N THR A 51 -15.27 -10.93 -1.86
CA THR A 51 -15.42 -11.98 -2.87
C THR A 51 -16.75 -11.83 -3.60
N PHE A 52 -16.85 -12.42 -4.79
CA PHE A 52 -18.04 -12.34 -5.63
C PHE A 52 -18.62 -13.75 -5.79
N PRO A 53 -19.89 -14.01 -5.37
CA PRO A 53 -20.47 -15.35 -5.38
C PRO A 53 -20.37 -16.06 -6.73
N ASP A 54 -20.59 -15.33 -7.82
CA ASP A 54 -20.57 -15.87 -9.19
C ASP A 54 -19.20 -15.71 -9.89
N ASN A 55 -18.17 -15.25 -9.17
CA ASN A 55 -16.84 -15.01 -9.73
C ASN A 55 -15.75 -15.24 -8.68
N LEU A 56 -15.49 -16.51 -8.40
CA LEU A 56 -14.56 -16.95 -7.35
C LEU A 56 -13.09 -16.63 -7.65
N SER A 57 -12.72 -16.40 -8.92
CA SER A 57 -11.36 -16.02 -9.31
C SER A 57 -11.00 -14.58 -8.97
N ASN A 58 -12.02 -13.72 -8.86
CA ASN A 58 -11.85 -12.29 -8.65
C ASN A 58 -12.11 -11.93 -7.19
N ARG A 59 -11.36 -10.95 -6.70
CA ARG A 59 -11.54 -10.43 -5.34
C ARG A 59 -11.01 -9.02 -5.22
N ILE A 60 -11.47 -8.32 -4.20
CA ILE A 60 -10.86 -7.07 -3.74
C ILE A 60 -10.51 -7.23 -2.27
N ILE A 61 -9.36 -6.71 -1.86
CA ILE A 61 -8.83 -6.90 -0.51
C ILE A 61 -8.62 -5.54 0.16
N ALA A 62 -9.21 -5.38 1.34
CA ALA A 62 -8.93 -4.29 2.26
C ALA A 62 -7.79 -4.71 3.19
N LEU A 63 -6.71 -3.92 3.16
CA LEU A 63 -5.49 -4.14 3.93
C LEU A 63 -5.20 -2.88 4.76
N PRO A 64 -5.92 -2.66 5.88
CA PRO A 64 -5.63 -1.56 6.80
C PRO A 64 -4.34 -1.82 7.58
N ALA A 65 -3.62 -0.76 7.91
CA ALA A 65 -2.43 -0.84 8.74
C ALA A 65 -2.18 0.49 9.47
N TYR A 66 -1.54 0.39 10.63
CA TYR A 66 -0.91 1.51 11.33
C TYR A 66 0.57 1.19 11.56
N LEU A 67 1.44 2.17 11.37
CA LEU A 67 2.86 2.11 11.67
C LEU A 67 3.21 3.26 12.63
N GLY A 68 3.77 2.91 13.78
CA GLY A 68 4.12 3.85 14.84
C GLY A 68 5.29 4.78 14.51
N GLU A 69 5.76 5.49 15.52
CA GLU A 69 6.92 6.39 15.41
C GLU A 69 8.15 5.68 14.82
N PRO A 70 8.95 6.36 13.97
CA PRO A 70 8.87 7.79 13.64
C PRO A 70 7.90 8.14 12.50
N PHE A 71 7.18 7.16 11.94
CA PHE A 71 6.30 7.39 10.80
C PHE A 71 4.92 7.91 11.21
N ASN A 72 4.39 7.35 12.30
CA ASN A 72 3.08 7.67 12.88
C ASN A 72 1.98 7.87 11.83
N VAL A 73 1.76 6.82 11.04
CA VAL A 73 0.86 6.85 9.87
C VAL A 73 -0.12 5.67 9.91
N ALA A 74 -1.39 5.94 9.63
CA ALA A 74 -2.39 4.92 9.36
C ALA A 74 -2.91 5.05 7.93
N GLY A 75 -3.36 3.92 7.39
CA GLY A 75 -3.96 3.91 6.07
C GLY A 75 -4.54 2.56 5.71
N ILE A 76 -5.01 2.47 4.47
CA ILE A 76 -5.56 1.25 3.90
C ILE A 76 -5.16 1.12 2.44
N LYS A 77 -4.65 -0.06 2.08
CA LYS A 77 -4.56 -0.45 0.68
C LYS A 77 -5.84 -1.18 0.28
N TRP A 78 -6.49 -0.69 -0.77
CA TRP A 78 -7.62 -1.34 -1.41
C TRP A 78 -7.16 -1.88 -2.76
N ILE A 79 -7.05 -3.20 -2.89
CA ILE A 79 -6.43 -3.84 -4.07
C ILE A 79 -7.36 -4.87 -4.70
N ALA A 80 -7.67 -4.66 -5.98
CA ALA A 80 -8.38 -5.62 -6.82
C ALA A 80 -7.38 -6.64 -7.41
N SER A 81 -7.80 -7.91 -7.47
CA SER A 81 -7.08 -8.98 -8.16
C SER A 81 -8.05 -9.69 -9.11
N PHE A 82 -7.87 -9.45 -10.40
CA PHE A 82 -8.68 -9.95 -11.50
C PHE A 82 -7.76 -10.69 -12.48
N PRO A 83 -7.48 -11.99 -12.28
CA PRO A 83 -6.47 -12.72 -13.04
C PRO A 83 -6.67 -12.70 -14.55
N ALA A 84 -7.91 -12.84 -15.02
CA ALA A 84 -8.26 -12.88 -16.45
C ALA A 84 -8.08 -11.53 -17.19
N ASN A 85 -7.80 -10.43 -16.50
CA ASN A 85 -7.55 -9.13 -17.14
C ASN A 85 -6.36 -9.18 -18.11
N ILE A 86 -5.40 -10.07 -17.88
CA ILE A 86 -4.22 -10.23 -18.75
C ILE A 86 -4.60 -10.66 -20.17
N GLU A 87 -5.74 -11.34 -20.36
CA GLU A 87 -6.26 -11.75 -21.67
C GLU A 87 -6.78 -10.56 -22.48
N ARG A 88 -6.91 -9.40 -21.83
CA ARG A 88 -7.44 -8.15 -22.40
C ARG A 88 -6.41 -7.01 -22.32
N ASP A 89 -5.14 -7.34 -22.10
CA ASP A 89 -4.04 -6.37 -21.90
C ASP A 89 -4.28 -5.37 -20.75
N ILE A 90 -5.07 -5.78 -19.74
CA ILE A 90 -5.31 -4.99 -18.53
C ILE A 90 -4.46 -5.60 -17.40
N PRO A 91 -3.81 -4.79 -16.55
CA PRO A 91 -3.12 -5.31 -15.37
C PRO A 91 -4.05 -6.17 -14.49
N ARG A 92 -3.56 -7.34 -14.08
CA ARG A 92 -4.32 -8.26 -13.20
C ARG A 92 -4.67 -7.62 -11.85
N ALA A 93 -3.87 -6.66 -11.40
CA ALA A 93 -4.03 -6.01 -10.12
C ALA A 93 -4.07 -4.49 -10.30
N SER A 94 -5.01 -3.85 -9.62
CA SER A 94 -5.14 -2.39 -9.52
C SER A 94 -5.41 -2.04 -8.07
N ALA A 95 -4.79 -0.98 -7.56
CA ALA A 95 -4.85 -0.66 -6.15
C ALA A 95 -4.81 0.84 -5.90
N VAL A 96 -5.52 1.26 -4.85
CA VAL A 96 -5.32 2.58 -4.23
C VAL A 96 -4.84 2.44 -2.80
N LEU A 97 -4.06 3.42 -2.35
CA LEU A 97 -3.63 3.57 -0.96
C LEU A 97 -4.19 4.88 -0.43
N ILE A 98 -4.88 4.81 0.70
CA ILE A 98 -5.39 5.98 1.43
C ILE A 98 -4.57 6.13 2.69
N LEU A 99 -4.09 7.34 2.97
CA LEU A 99 -3.42 7.68 4.24
C LEU A 99 -4.31 8.61 5.06
N ASN A 100 -4.27 8.48 6.38
CA ASN A 100 -5.02 9.30 7.32
C ASN A 100 -4.07 10.04 8.27
N SER A 101 -4.47 11.23 8.68
CA SER A 101 -3.82 11.97 9.76
C SER A 101 -4.05 11.26 11.09
N MET A 102 -2.98 10.99 11.83
CA MET A 102 -3.10 10.46 13.19
C MET A 102 -3.52 11.52 14.21
N GLU A 103 -3.48 12.81 13.84
CA GLU A 103 -3.93 13.92 14.68
C GLU A 103 -5.45 14.14 14.57
N THR A 104 -6.00 14.10 13.34
CA THR A 104 -7.39 14.48 13.08
C THR A 104 -8.26 13.35 12.53
N GLY A 105 -7.67 12.23 12.12
CA GLY A 105 -8.36 11.13 11.45
C GLY A 105 -8.74 11.41 9.98
N HIS A 106 -8.60 12.65 9.50
CA HIS A 106 -8.95 13.01 8.13
C HIS A 106 -8.03 12.31 7.11
N PRO A 107 -8.58 11.88 5.96
CA PRO A 107 -7.75 11.41 4.84
C PRO A 107 -6.81 12.51 4.37
N LEU A 108 -5.53 12.18 4.22
CA LEU A 108 -4.49 13.06 3.71
C LEU A 108 -4.32 12.89 2.20
N SER A 109 -4.36 11.64 1.72
CA SER A 109 -4.15 11.35 0.31
C SER A 109 -4.86 10.09 -0.16
N ILE A 110 -5.11 10.04 -1.47
CA ILE A 110 -5.53 8.86 -2.22
C ILE A 110 -4.53 8.69 -3.37
N MET A 111 -3.85 7.55 -3.41
CA MET A 111 -2.74 7.31 -4.33
C MET A 111 -3.01 6.07 -5.17
N GLU A 112 -2.72 6.12 -6.47
CA GLU A 112 -2.49 4.90 -7.25
C GLU A 112 -1.33 4.12 -6.60
N SER A 113 -1.50 2.80 -6.40
CA SER A 113 -0.57 2.03 -5.57
C SER A 113 -0.20 0.66 -6.13
N SER A 114 -0.52 0.36 -7.40
CA SER A 114 -0.07 -0.87 -8.05
C SER A 114 1.45 -0.96 -8.08
N ILE A 115 2.13 0.14 -8.42
CA ILE A 115 3.60 0.22 -8.47
C ILE A 115 4.22 0.22 -7.08
N ILE A 116 3.61 0.92 -6.11
CA ILE A 116 4.01 0.83 -4.70
C ILE A 116 3.96 -0.64 -4.26
N SER A 117 2.86 -1.33 -4.56
CA SER A 117 2.66 -2.73 -4.21
C SER A 117 3.68 -3.65 -4.88
N ALA A 118 4.02 -3.41 -6.15
CA ALA A 118 5.05 -4.18 -6.86
C ALA A 118 6.45 -3.95 -6.26
N LYS A 119 6.88 -2.69 -6.15
CA LYS A 119 8.22 -2.33 -5.65
C LYS A 119 8.45 -2.77 -4.20
N ARG A 120 7.48 -2.58 -3.30
CA ARG A 120 7.61 -3.05 -1.90
C ARG A 120 7.66 -4.57 -1.79
N THR A 121 6.97 -5.29 -2.70
CA THR A 121 7.01 -6.77 -2.72
C THR A 121 8.38 -7.25 -3.17
N ALA A 122 8.94 -6.64 -4.22
CA ALA A 122 10.30 -6.94 -4.67
C ALA A 122 11.35 -6.62 -3.59
N ALA A 123 11.23 -5.45 -2.93
CA ALA A 123 12.12 -5.06 -1.83
C ALA A 123 12.04 -6.03 -0.63
N SER A 124 10.84 -6.46 -0.24
CA SER A 124 10.65 -7.48 0.79
C SER A 124 11.36 -8.80 0.44
N ALA A 125 11.22 -9.28 -0.79
CA ALA A 125 11.89 -10.50 -1.25
C ALA A 125 13.43 -10.35 -1.27
N ALA A 126 13.93 -9.19 -1.74
CA ALA A 126 15.37 -8.91 -1.77
C ALA A 126 15.97 -8.83 -0.35
N LEU A 127 15.27 -8.22 0.60
CA LEU A 127 15.68 -8.18 2.01
C LEU A 127 15.73 -9.57 2.62
N ALA A 128 14.74 -10.43 2.35
CA ALA A 128 14.75 -11.81 2.81
C ALA A 128 15.97 -12.56 2.26
N ALA A 129 16.23 -12.47 0.95
CA ALA A 129 17.39 -13.10 0.31
C ALA A 129 18.74 -12.60 0.85
N LYS A 130 18.81 -11.38 1.38
CA LYS A 130 20.02 -10.81 1.99
C LYS A 130 20.28 -11.32 3.42
N ASN A 131 19.24 -11.75 4.14
CA ASN A 131 19.31 -12.09 5.57
C ASN A 131 19.06 -13.59 5.86
N LEU A 132 18.87 -14.41 4.83
CA LEU A 132 18.76 -15.88 4.89
C LEU A 132 20.05 -16.51 4.37
#